data_AF-A0A090S7T3-F1
#
_entry.id   AF-A0A090S7T3-F1
#
_cell.length_a   1.000
_cell.length_b   1.000
_cell.length_c   1.000
_cell.angle_alpha   90.00
_cell.angle_beta   90.00
_cell.angle_gamma   90.00
#
_symmetry.space_group_name_H-M   'P 1'
#
loop_
_entity.id
_entity.type
_entity.pdbx_description
1 polymer ?
#
loop_
_entity_poly.entity_id
_entity_poly.type
_entity_poly.pdbx_seq_one_letter_code
_entity_poly.pdbx_strand_id
1 'polypeptide(L)' 'MLKQVEATLYNEAAFVPLHWQDPSWAAKSNVEIGPIINGMNFPYFGDLVVK' A
#
# COMPACT_ATOMS: atom_id res chain seq x y z
N MET A 1 -15.45 16.63 -9.82
CA MET A 1 -15.67 16.61 -8.36
C MET A 1 -14.40 16.25 -7.59
N LEU A 2 -13.83 15.05 -7.71
CA LEU A 2 -12.66 14.63 -6.91
C LEU A 2 -11.43 15.56 -7.03
N LYS A 3 -11.10 16.01 -8.25
CA LYS A 3 -10.03 16.99 -8.47
C LYS A 3 -10.22 18.31 -7.71
N GLN A 4 -11.47 18.75 -7.57
CA GLN A 4 -11.79 19.99 -6.85
C GLN A 4 -11.64 19.79 -5.34
N VAL A 5 -12.00 18.61 -4.83
CA VAL A 5 -11.78 18.24 -3.42
C VAL A 5 -10.29 18.21 -3.09
N GLU A 6 -9.45 17.57 -3.92
CA GLU A 6 -7.99 17.57 -3.73
C GLU A 6 -7.40 18.99 -3.72
N ALA A 7 -7.86 19.87 -4.63
CA ALA A 7 -7.40 21.25 -4.67
C ALA A 7 -7.76 22.02 -3.39
N THR A 8 -8.97 21.84 -2.85
CA THR A 8 -9.37 22.44 -1.56
C THR A 8 -8.49 21.93 -0.42
N LEU A 9 -8.31 20.61 -0.31
CA LEU A 9 -7.48 20.01 0.75
C LEU A 9 -6.03 20.52 0.74
N TYR A 10 -5.46 20.69 -0.45
CA TYR A 10 -4.11 21.22 -0.64
C TYR A 10 -4.04 22.71 -0.26
N ASN A 11 -4.96 23.53 -0.78
CA ASN A 11 -4.96 24.98 -0.56
C ASN A 11 -5.23 25.37 0.90
N GLU A 12 -6.03 24.59 1.61
CA GLU A 12 -6.37 24.81 3.02
C GLU A 12 -5.38 24.14 4.00
N ALA A 13 -4.32 23.51 3.48
CA ALA A 13 -3.30 22.83 4.28
C ALA A 13 -3.90 21.82 5.28
N ALA A 14 -4.92 21.06 4.86
CA ALA A 14 -5.60 20.07 5.69
C ALA A 14 -4.66 18.95 6.19
N PHE A 15 -3.55 18.72 5.48
CA PHE A 15 -2.44 17.85 5.85
C PHE A 15 -1.14 18.30 5.19
N VAL A 16 0.00 17.84 5.72
CA VAL A 16 1.33 18.09 5.14
C VAL A 16 1.85 16.79 4.51
N PRO A 17 1.83 16.64 3.16
CA PRO A 17 2.37 15.45 2.52
C PRO A 17 3.89 15.42 2.69
N LEU A 18 4.42 14.29 3.17
CA LEU A 18 5.86 14.10 3.37
C LEU A 18 6.46 13.25 2.24
N HIS A 19 6.03 12.00 2.16
CA HIS A 19 6.43 11.09 1.09
C HIS A 19 5.41 9.96 0.94
N TRP A 20 5.44 9.32 -0.23
CA TRP A 20 4.76 8.05 -0.42
C TRP A 20 5.60 6.92 0.17
N GLN A 21 4.97 6.02 0.92
CA GLN A 21 5.64 4.83 1.45
C GLN A 21 5.77 3.80 0.32
N ASP A 22 6.95 3.20 0.18
CA ASP A 22 7.18 2.03 -0.66
C ASP A 22 7.32 0.78 0.23
N PRO A 23 6.24 0.02 0.45
CA PRO A 23 6.28 -1.14 1.35
C PRO A 23 7.29 -2.18 0.89
N SER A 24 8.14 -2.62 1.82
CA SER A 24 9.09 -3.71 1.61
C SER A 24 8.69 -4.91 2.47
N TRP A 25 8.65 -6.09 1.86
CA TRP A 25 8.28 -7.33 2.52
C TRP A 25 9.44 -8.33 2.54
N ALA A 26 9.54 -9.09 3.63
CA ALA A 26 10.48 -10.20 3.76
C ALA A 26 9.75 -11.43 4.28
N ALA A 27 10.16 -12.60 3.79
CA ALA A 27 9.62 -13.88 4.22
C ALA A 27 10.72 -14.92 4.30
N LYS A 28 10.45 -16.03 5.01
CA LYS A 28 11.30 -17.22 4.95
C LYS A 28 11.31 -17.76 3.52
N SER A 29 12.41 -18.40 3.13
CA SER A 29 12.58 -18.95 1.78
C SER A 29 11.53 -19.99 1.37
N ASN A 30 10.88 -20.66 2.33
CA ASN A 30 9.81 -21.62 2.08
C ASN A 30 8.39 -21.02 2.15
N VAL A 31 8.29 -19.69 2.28
CA VAL A 31 7.02 -18.97 2.36
C VAL A 31 6.92 -18.07 1.12
N GLU A 32 6.10 -18.47 0.15
CA GLU A 32 5.93 -17.76 -1.12
C GLU A 32 4.96 -16.58 -0.95
N ILE A 33 5.48 -15.44 -0.46
CA ILE A 33 4.64 -14.24 -0.25
C ILE A 33 4.35 -13.45 -1.53
N GLY A 34 5.18 -13.56 -2.56
CA GLY A 34 5.06 -12.76 -3.79
C GLY A 34 3.69 -12.85 -4.46
N PRO A 35 3.14 -14.07 -4.68
CA PRO A 35 1.82 -14.24 -5.30
C PRO A 35 0.63 -13.67 -4.51
N ILE A 36 0.78 -13.44 -3.20
CA ILE A 36 -0.32 -12.96 -2.34
C ILE A 36 -0.29 -11.44 -2.12
N ILE A 37 0.65 -10.72 -2.73
CA ILE A 37 0.70 -9.25 -2.67
C ILE A 37 -0.33 -8.68 -3.65
N ASN A 38 -1.29 -7.92 -3.12
CA ASN A 38 -2.37 -7.33 -3.93
C ASN A 38 -1.95 -5.99 -4.59
N GLY A 39 -2.85 -5.40 -5.38
CA GLY A 39 -2.61 -4.12 -6.08
C GLY A 39 -2.42 -2.90 -5.16
N MET A 40 -2.68 -3.04 -3.86
CA MET A 40 -2.37 -2.02 -2.84
C MET A 40 -1.06 -2.32 -2.10
N ASN A 41 -0.27 -3.29 -2.56
CA ASN A 41 0.97 -3.76 -1.96
C ASN A 41 0.79 -4.31 -0.52
N PHE A 42 -0.34 -4.99 -0.26
CA PHE A 42 -0.60 -5.69 0.99
C PHE A 42 -0.68 -7.21 0.80
N PRO A 43 -0.14 -8.02 1.72
CA PRO A 43 -0.29 -9.47 1.68
C PRO A 43 -1.72 -9.89 2.04
N TYR A 44 -2.33 -10.72 1.21
CA TYR A 44 -3.61 -11.37 1.49
C TYR A 44 -3.38 -12.77 2.08
N PHE A 45 -3.30 -12.85 3.41
CA PHE A 45 -2.91 -14.08 4.10
C PHE A 45 -3.87 -15.27 3.92
N GLY A 46 -5.11 -15.03 3.45
CA GLY A 46 -6.05 -16.10 3.13
C GLY A 46 -5.56 -17.03 2.02
N ASP A 47 -4.72 -16.52 1.10
CA ASP A 47 -4.17 -17.26 -0.03
C ASP A 47 -2.76 -17.81 0.26
N LEU A 48 -2.26 -17.67 1.50
CA LEU A 48 -0.91 -18.07 1.85
C LEU A 48 -0.78 -19.61 1.86
N VAL A 49 0.16 -20.11 1.05
CA VAL A 49 0.58 -21.51 1.06
C VAL A 49 2.01 -21.60 1.60
N VAL A 50 2.24 -22.49 2.56
CA VAL A 50 3.58 -22.80 3.09
C VAL A 50 4.03 -24.12 2.51
N LYS A 51 5.22 -24.15 1.91
CA LYS A 51 5.84 -25.35 1.35
C LYS A 51 6.77 -26.03 2.36
#